data_AF-A0A4V1HEW0-F1
#
_entry.id   AF-A0A4V1HEW0-F1
#
_cell.length_a   1.000
_cell.length_b   1.000
_cell.length_c   1.000
_cell.angle_alpha   90.00
_cell.angle_beta   90.00
_cell.angle_gamma   90.00
#
_symmetry.space_group_name_H-M   'P 1'
#
loop_
_entity.id
_entity.type
_entity.pdbx_description
1 polymer ?
#
loop_
_entity_poly.entity_id
_entity_poly.type
_entity_poly.pdbx_seq_one_letter_code
_entity_poly.pdbx_strand_id
1 'polypeptide(L)'
;MAWAKRAGGTGTGTYGSGTTAEGAGTPVVDPPAFSATNPAVRAPYRREPYVRAQLPDRGAVDAKALFWSGTHVLIHWQVDHGVEVHNAWIPASWVTRIRPEDSSWQDPYDQPGP
;
A
#
# COMPACT_ATOMS: atom_id res chain seq x y z
N MET A 1 -17.19 -16.74 -19.39
CA MET A 1 -16.33 -15.55 -19.21
C MET A 1 -15.74 -15.57 -17.79
N ALA A 2 -14.99 -16.55 -17.28
CA ALA A 2 -13.97 -17.49 -17.74
C ALA A 2 -12.56 -16.89 -17.95
N TRP A 3 -11.88 -16.74 -16.80
CA TRP A 3 -10.46 -16.73 -16.47
C TRP A 3 -9.40 -16.74 -17.59
N ALA A 4 -8.34 -15.96 -17.39
CA ALA A 4 -7.03 -16.33 -17.92
C ALA A 4 -5.95 -16.11 -16.85
N LYS A 5 -5.52 -17.22 -16.24
CA LYS A 5 -4.12 -17.41 -15.84
C LYS A 5 -3.28 -17.16 -17.09
N ARG A 6 -2.36 -16.20 -17.05
CA ARG A 6 -1.15 -16.27 -17.87
C ARG A 6 0.02 -16.55 -16.95
N ALA A 7 0.49 -17.80 -17.04
CA ALA A 7 1.87 -18.12 -16.74
C ALA A 7 2.77 -17.31 -17.70
N GLY A 8 3.87 -16.77 -17.17
CA GLY A 8 4.89 -16.09 -17.97
C GLY A 8 4.51 -14.67 -18.35
N GLY A 9 5.02 -13.70 -17.60
CA GLY A 9 4.87 -12.29 -17.92
C GLY A 9 5.45 -11.45 -16.80
N THR A 10 6.67 -11.00 -16.99
CA THR A 10 7.35 -9.91 -16.28
C THR A 10 6.47 -8.66 -16.29
N GLY A 11 5.53 -8.58 -15.34
CA GLY A 11 4.66 -7.44 -15.13
C GLY A 11 5.32 -6.49 -14.15
N THR A 12 6.04 -5.50 -14.68
CA THR A 12 6.52 -4.32 -13.96
C THR A 12 5.35 -3.63 -13.26
N GLY A 13 5.38 -3.59 -11.93
CA GLY A 13 4.39 -2.91 -11.10
C GLY A 13 4.58 -1.41 -11.17
N THR A 14 3.76 -0.73 -11.97
CA THR A 14 3.61 0.72 -11.92
C THR A 14 2.72 1.07 -10.73
N TYR A 15 3.14 2.04 -9.91
CA TYR A 15 2.27 2.71 -8.94
C TYR A 15 1.00 3.11 -9.69
N GLY A 16 -0.15 2.57 -9.28
CA GLY A 16 -1.42 2.79 -9.94
C GLY A 16 -1.90 4.23 -9.78
N SER A 17 -1.27 5.15 -10.51
CA SER A 17 -1.83 6.44 -10.88
C SER A 17 -2.80 6.17 -12.03
N GLY A 18 -4.08 6.42 -11.80
CA GLY A 18 -5.01 6.61 -12.89
C GLY A 18 -4.77 7.95 -13.56
N THR A 19 -3.63 8.15 -14.23
CA THR A 19 -3.46 8.96 -15.45
C THR A 19 -2.01 8.94 -15.94
N THR A 20 -1.85 8.64 -17.23
CA THR A 20 -0.61 8.67 -18.01
C THR A 20 0.09 10.03 -17.96
N ALA A 21 1.37 10.08 -17.57
CA ALA A 21 2.40 10.93 -18.18
C ALA A 21 3.81 10.54 -17.67
N GLU A 22 4.78 10.76 -18.54
CA GLU A 22 6.13 10.21 -18.58
C GLU A 22 7.12 10.74 -17.52
N GLY A 23 8.15 9.93 -17.21
CA GLY A 23 9.48 10.46 -16.92
C GLY A 23 9.99 10.39 -15.48
N ALA A 24 10.36 9.20 -15.00
CA ALA A 24 11.51 8.93 -14.12
C ALA A 24 11.51 7.43 -13.78
N GLY A 25 12.59 6.71 -14.11
CA GLY A 25 12.69 5.27 -13.86
C GLY A 25 12.68 4.96 -12.36
N THR A 26 11.50 4.61 -11.83
CA THR A 26 11.31 4.14 -10.45
C THR A 26 11.93 2.75 -10.30
N PRO A 27 12.59 2.41 -9.17
CA PRO A 27 12.97 1.03 -8.93
C PRO A 27 11.71 0.16 -8.96
N VAL A 28 11.71 -0.80 -9.89
CA VAL A 28 10.69 -1.85 -9.96
C VAL A 28 10.84 -2.66 -8.68
N VAL A 29 10.02 -2.35 -7.67
CA VAL A 29 9.87 -3.22 -6.50
C VAL A 29 9.09 -4.43 -7.00
N ASP A 30 9.74 -5.59 -7.06
CA ASP A 30 9.08 -6.83 -7.45
C ASP A 30 7.82 -7.00 -6.58
N PRO A 31 6.63 -7.18 -7.19
CA PRO A 31 5.45 -7.43 -6.40
C PRO A 31 5.68 -8.69 -5.56
N PRO A 32 5.26 -8.71 -4.29
CA PRO A 32 5.42 -9.88 -3.44
C PRO A 32 4.96 -11.16 -4.12
N ALA A 33 5.81 -12.19 -4.09
CA ALA A 33 5.42 -13.55 -4.43
C ALA A 33 4.52 -14.11 -3.31
N PHE A 34 3.25 -13.73 -3.30
CA PHE A 34 2.26 -14.32 -2.40
C PHE A 34 2.07 -15.80 -2.76
N SER A 35 2.22 -16.67 -1.77
CA SER A 35 2.08 -18.10 -1.93
C SER A 35 1.21 -18.66 -0.81
N ALA A 36 0.81 -19.92 -0.93
CA ALA A 36 0.14 -20.63 0.17
C ALA A 36 1.00 -20.69 1.45
N THR A 37 2.33 -20.61 1.33
CA THR A 37 3.28 -20.59 2.45
C THR A 37 3.60 -19.18 2.96
N ASN A 38 3.25 -18.14 2.22
CA ASN A 38 3.38 -16.74 2.63
C ASN A 38 2.12 -15.95 2.22
N PRO A 39 0.95 -16.29 2.80
CA PRO A 39 -0.30 -15.64 2.43
C PRO A 39 -0.32 -14.20 2.93
N ALA A 40 -0.91 -13.31 2.13
CA ALA A 40 -1.29 -11.99 2.63
C ALA A 40 -2.50 -12.13 3.57
N VAL A 41 -2.41 -11.56 4.76
CA VAL A 41 -3.51 -11.45 5.72
C VAL A 41 -3.95 -10.00 5.84
N ARG A 42 -5.14 -9.76 6.41
CA ARG A 42 -5.70 -8.42 6.60
C ARG A 42 -6.27 -8.24 8.00
N ALA A 43 -6.31 -6.99 8.47
CA ALA A 43 -7.08 -6.63 9.65
C ALA A 43 -8.58 -6.58 9.32
N PRO A 44 -9.46 -6.65 10.33
CA PRO A 44 -10.85 -6.25 10.17
C PRO A 44 -10.96 -4.79 9.72
N TYR A 45 -12.05 -4.47 9.02
CA TYR A 45 -12.31 -3.12 8.55
C TYR A 45 -12.35 -2.11 9.71
N ARG A 46 -11.73 -0.93 9.53
CA ARG A 46 -11.58 0.13 10.56
C ARG A 46 -10.78 -0.31 11.80
N ARG A 47 -9.98 -1.35 11.65
CA ARG A 47 -9.04 -1.87 12.65
C ARG A 47 -7.65 -2.08 12.05
N GLU A 48 -7.43 -1.57 10.84
CA GLU A 48 -6.13 -1.56 10.18
C GLU A 48 -5.17 -0.71 11.01
N PRO A 49 -3.94 -1.18 11.26
CA PRO A 49 -2.98 -0.42 12.03
C PRO A 49 -2.44 0.75 11.21
N TYR A 50 -2.21 1.87 11.90
CA TYR A 50 -1.46 2.99 11.37
C TYR A 50 0.02 2.64 11.27
N VAL A 51 0.63 3.08 10.18
CA VAL A 51 2.04 2.85 9.88
C VAL A 51 2.67 4.09 9.27
N ARG A 52 3.97 4.27 9.51
CA ARG A 52 4.83 5.22 8.80
C ARG A 52 5.72 4.43 7.84
N ALA A 53 5.59 4.69 6.55
CA ALA A 53 6.37 4.07 5.49
C ALA A 53 7.45 5.02 4.97
N GLN A 54 8.64 4.52 4.69
CA GLN A 54 9.68 5.26 3.98
C GLN A 54 9.63 4.91 2.49
N LEU A 55 9.18 5.86 1.67
CA LEU A 55 9.10 5.70 0.21
C LEU A 55 10.29 6.41 -0.46
N PRO A 56 11.00 5.78 -1.41
CA PRO A 56 12.17 6.37 -2.05
C PRO A 56 11.91 7.71 -2.76
N ASP A 57 10.71 7.91 -3.30
CA ASP A 57 10.30 9.07 -4.10
C ASP A 57 9.57 10.16 -3.28
N ARG A 58 8.97 9.78 -2.15
CA ARG A 58 8.09 10.66 -1.35
C ARG A 58 8.57 10.89 0.08
N GLY A 59 9.57 10.14 0.55
CA GLY A 59 9.99 10.16 1.94
C GLY A 59 8.99 9.48 2.87
N ALA A 60 8.85 10.00 4.09
CA ALA A 60 7.97 9.43 5.09
C ALA A 60 6.49 9.69 4.75
N VAL A 61 5.68 8.63 4.70
CA VAL A 61 4.23 8.70 4.50
C VAL A 61 3.52 7.94 5.61
N ASP A 62 2.54 8.57 6.23
CA ASP A 62 1.65 7.92 7.19
C ASP A 62 0.44 7.32 6.48
N ALA A 63 0.13 6.07 6.80
CA ALA A 63 -0.79 5.23 6.06
C ALA A 63 -1.44 4.18 6.96
N LYS A 64 -2.40 3.43 6.40
CA LYS A 64 -2.96 2.21 6.99
C LYS A 64 -2.40 0.97 6.30
N ALA A 65 -2.04 -0.04 7.08
CA ALA A 65 -1.71 -1.36 6.52
C ALA A 65 -2.98 -2.19 6.28
N LEU A 66 -3.42 -2.27 5.03
CA LEU A 66 -4.63 -3.01 4.66
C LEU A 66 -4.37 -4.52 4.62
N PHE A 67 -3.24 -4.92 4.05
CA PHE A 67 -2.82 -6.32 3.94
C PHE A 67 -1.32 -6.44 4.23
N TRP A 68 -0.88 -7.60 4.69
CA TRP A 68 0.54 -7.87 4.90
C TRP A 68 0.88 -9.35 4.81
N SER A 69 2.12 -9.64 4.44
CA SER A 69 2.76 -10.96 4.51
C SER A 69 4.00 -10.86 5.42
N GLY A 70 4.81 -11.92 5.50
CA GLY A 70 6.08 -11.85 6.22
C GLY A 70 7.11 -10.89 5.59
N THR A 71 6.91 -10.48 4.34
CA THR A 71 7.90 -9.70 3.58
C THR A 71 7.40 -8.36 3.07
N HIS A 72 6.08 -8.19 2.89
CA HIS A 72 5.51 -7.00 2.28
C HIS A 72 4.23 -6.54 2.98
N VAL A 73 3.92 -5.25 2.86
CA VAL A 73 2.73 -4.61 3.39
C VAL A 73 2.06 -3.79 2.29
N LEU A 74 0.74 -3.93 2.13
CA LEU A 74 -0.08 -3.02 1.34
C LEU A 74 -0.46 -1.84 2.22
N ILE A 75 0.11 -0.68 1.92
CA ILE A 75 -0.24 0.57 2.57
C ILE A 75 -1.29 1.33 1.76
N HIS A 76 -2.18 2.03 2.48
CA HIS A 76 -3.22 2.90 1.94
C HIS A 76 -3.13 4.26 2.61
N TRP A 77 -3.11 5.33 1.82
CA TRP A 77 -3.17 6.69 2.34
C TRP A 77 -3.87 7.61 1.35
N GLN A 78 -4.21 8.80 1.81
CA GLN A 78 -4.82 9.83 0.99
C GLN A 78 -4.02 11.13 1.07
N VAL A 79 -3.98 11.86 -0.03
CA VAL A 79 -3.40 13.21 -0.11
C VAL A 79 -4.46 14.19 -0.60
N ASP A 80 -4.13 15.49 -0.61
CA ASP A 80 -5.02 16.55 -1.10
C ASP A 80 -6.44 16.49 -0.53
N HIS A 81 -6.54 16.33 0.79
CA HIS A 81 -7.82 16.22 1.51
C HIS A 81 -8.74 15.08 1.03
N GLY A 82 -8.15 13.97 0.57
CA GLY A 82 -8.92 12.80 0.12
C GLY A 82 -9.23 12.78 -1.38
N VAL A 83 -8.78 13.78 -2.14
CA VAL A 83 -8.94 13.82 -3.59
C VAL A 83 -8.16 12.71 -4.27
N GLU A 84 -6.94 12.44 -3.80
CA GLU A 84 -6.11 11.37 -4.34
C GLU A 84 -5.90 10.27 -3.30
N VAL A 85 -6.22 9.04 -3.73
CA VAL A 85 -6.13 7.83 -2.92
C VAL A 85 -5.01 6.96 -3.48
N HIS A 86 -4.08 6.58 -2.61
CA HIS A 86 -2.93 5.79 -2.99
C HIS A 86 -2.94 4.43 -2.30
N ASN A 87 -2.44 3.42 -3.03
CA ASN A 87 -2.15 2.10 -2.49
C ASN A 87 -0.80 1.62 -3.03
N ALA A 88 0.04 1.03 -2.18
CA ALA A 88 1.32 0.48 -2.59
C ALA A 88 1.71 -0.75 -1.77
N TRP A 89 2.15 -1.81 -2.46
CA TRP A 89 2.88 -2.90 -1.82
C TRP A 89 4.34 -2.50 -1.65
N ILE A 90 4.83 -2.53 -0.42
CA ILE A 90 6.21 -2.17 -0.09
C ILE A 90 6.85 -3.23 0.81
N PRO A 91 8.19 -3.34 0.85
CA PRO A 91 8.88 -4.20 1.80
C PRO A 91 8.45 -3.88 3.24
N ALA A 92 8.19 -4.91 4.04
CA ALA A 92 7.81 -4.75 5.45
C ALA A 92 8.90 -4.01 6.25
N SER A 93 10.17 -4.12 5.82
CA SER A 93 11.30 -3.40 6.42
C SER A 93 11.24 -1.87 6.24
N TRP A 94 10.41 -1.36 5.33
CA TRP A 94 10.23 0.08 5.12
C TRP A 94 9.15 0.67 6.03
N VAL A 95 8.47 -0.18 6.80
CA VAL A 95 7.26 0.17 7.53
C VAL A 95 7.52 0.09 9.02
N THR A 96 7.19 1.15 9.74
CA THR A 96 7.13 1.15 11.20
C THR A 96 5.69 1.34 11.63
N ARG A 97 5.19 0.47 12.52
CA ARG A 97 3.87 0.67 13.12
C ARG A 97 3.91 1.88 14.05
N ILE A 98 2.90 2.74 13.95
CA ILE A 98 2.74 3.93 14.80
C ILE A 98 1.40 3.88 15.51
N ARG A 99 1.24 4.70 16.55
CA ARG A 99 -0.08 4.90 17.15
C ARG A 99 -0.90 5.85 16.28
N PRO A 100 -2.25 5.76 16.31
CA PRO A 100 -3.09 6.70 15.57
C PRO A 100 -2.74 8.16 15.89
N GLU A 101 -2.51 8.51 17.17
CA GLU A 101 -2.19 9.88 17.59
C GLU A 101 -0.85 10.43 17.05
N ASP A 102 0.06 9.56 16.63
CA ASP A 102 1.37 9.94 16.06
C ASP A 102 1.32 10.15 14.54
N SER A 103 0.17 9.87 13.92
CA SER A 103 -0.04 9.89 12.49
C SER A 103 -0.42 11.28 11.99
N SER A 104 0.30 11.79 10.99
CA SER A 104 0.00 13.05 10.30
C SER A 104 -1.23 12.94 9.39
N TRP A 105 -1.68 11.72 9.12
CA TRP A 105 -2.89 11.42 8.36
C TRP A 105 -3.81 10.52 9.17
N GLN A 106 -5.11 10.81 9.16
CA GLN A 106 -6.14 9.96 9.79
C GLN A 106 -7.07 9.45 8.70
N ASP A 107 -7.41 8.16 8.75
CA ASP A 107 -8.41 7.62 7.85
C ASP A 107 -9.77 8.26 8.17
N PRO A 108 -10.43 8.93 7.20
CA PRO A 108 -11.73 9.54 7.42
C PRO A 108 -12.80 8.54 7.87
N TYR A 109 -12.62 7.24 7.60
CA TYR A 109 -13.56 6.20 8.03
C TYR A 109 -13.36 5.73 9.47
N ASP A 110 -12.28 6.11 10.16
CA ASP A 110 -12.09 5.79 11.58
C ASP A 110 -12.81 6.75 12.51
N GLN A 111 -13.14 7.95 12.02
CA GLN A 111 -14.01 8.87 12.74
C GLN A 111 -15.45 8.34 12.71
N PRO A 112 -16.22 8.44 13.82
CA PRO A 112 -17.66 8.24 13.75
C PRO A 112 -18.22 9.19 12.69
N GLY A 113 -19.16 8.70 11.88
CA GLY A 113 -19.88 9.56 10.93
C GLY A 113 -20.56 10.73 11.66
N PRO A 114 -20.97 11.78 10.92
CA PRO A 114 -21.70 12.91 11.50
C PRO A 114 -22.95 12.46 12.27
#